data_AF-A0A963Y0I9-F1
#
_entry.id   AF-A0A963Y0I9-F1
#
_cell.length_a   1.000
_cell.length_b   1.000
_cell.length_c   1.000
_cell.angle_alpha   90.00
_cell.angle_beta   90.00
_cell.angle_gamma   90.00
#
_symmetry.space_group_name_H-M   'P 1'
#
loop_
_entity.id
_entity.type
_entity.pdbx_description
1 polymer ?
#
loop_
_entity_poly.entity_id
_entity_poly.type
_entity_poly.pdbx_seq_one_letter_code
_entity_poly.pdbx_strand_id
1 'polypeptide(L)'
;MRQARISRKTAETDISVEINLDGDGTYDNKAGVGFFDHMLDQLARHSLIDMKIAAKGDLHIDDHHTVEDTGITLGQALAQAMGDKRGIRRYGACLLPMDDALVRAALDLSGRPFLVWNVDLPTQKIGTFDTELVREF
;
A
#
# COMPACT_ATOMS: atom_id res chain seq x y z
N MET A 1 -9.92 -18.98 -1.09
CA MET A 1 -8.98 -18.09 -0.37
C MET A 1 -8.53 -17.03 -1.36
N ARG A 2 -8.71 -15.76 -1.02
CA ARG A 2 -8.39 -14.64 -1.91
C ARG A 2 -6.92 -14.25 -1.73
N GLN A 3 -6.05 -14.86 -2.53
CA GLN A 3 -4.60 -14.72 -2.44
C GLN A 3 -3.99 -14.37 -3.79
N ALA A 4 -2.89 -13.64 -3.77
CA ALA A 4 -2.10 -13.36 -4.95
C ALA A 4 -0.62 -13.20 -4.60
N ARG A 5 0.24 -13.59 -5.54
CA ARG A 5 1.67 -13.30 -5.52
C ARG A 5 2.05 -12.67 -6.85
N ILE A 6 2.59 -11.47 -6.80
CA ILE A 6 3.06 -10.71 -7.96
C ILE A 6 4.55 -10.44 -7.77
N SER A 7 5.31 -10.56 -8.86
CA SER A 7 6.68 -10.09 -8.91
C SER A 7 6.84 -9.15 -10.11
N ARG A 8 7.50 -8.01 -9.88
CA ARG A 8 7.73 -6.98 -10.88
C ARG A 8 9.20 -6.56 -10.82
N LYS A 9 9.82 -6.48 -12.00
CA LYS A 9 11.22 -6.10 -12.13
C LYS A 9 11.37 -5.07 -13.25
N THR A 10 12.05 -3.98 -12.94
CA THR A 10 12.44 -2.93 -13.89
C THR A 10 13.95 -2.72 -13.84
N ALA A 11 14.44 -1.61 -14.40
CA ALA A 11 15.84 -1.23 -14.25
C ALA A 11 16.11 -0.62 -12.87
N GLU A 12 15.10 -0.02 -12.26
CA GLU A 12 15.12 0.70 -10.99
C GLU A 12 14.85 -0.24 -9.80
N THR A 13 13.89 -1.18 -9.94
CA THR A 13 13.42 -2.01 -8.83
C THR A 13 13.25 -3.50 -9.13
N ASP A 14 13.31 -4.32 -8.08
CA ASP A 14 12.97 -5.76 -8.07
C ASP A 14 12.08 -6.03 -6.86
N ILE A 15 10.79 -6.29 -7.09
CA ILE A 15 9.74 -6.31 -6.08
C ILE A 15 8.95 -7.62 -6.14
N SER A 16 8.69 -8.20 -4.98
CA SER A 16 7.75 -9.31 -4.79
C SER A 16 6.74 -8.95 -3.73
N VAL A 17 5.46 -9.11 -4.04
CA VAL A 17 4.33 -8.94 -3.13
C VAL A 17 3.53 -10.24 -3.06
N GLU A 18 3.26 -10.73 -1.86
CA GLU A 18 2.34 -11.81 -1.58
C GLU A 18 1.30 -11.32 -0.57
N ILE A 19 0.01 -11.55 -0.88
CA ILE A 19 -1.09 -11.15 -0.02
C ILE A 19 -2.14 -12.24 0.17
N ASN A 20 -2.82 -12.21 1.31
CA ASN A 20 -4.05 -12.94 1.59
C ASN A 20 -5.12 -11.98 2.12
N LEU A 21 -6.19 -11.73 1.34
CA LEU A 21 -7.29 -10.85 1.74
C LEU A 21 -8.17 -11.44 2.84
N ASP A 22 -8.09 -12.76 3.06
CA ASP A 22 -8.80 -13.49 4.10
C ASP A 22 -7.81 -13.91 5.20
N GLY A 23 -7.01 -12.95 5.69
CA GLY A 23 -5.91 -13.16 6.62
C GLY A 23 -6.21 -12.72 8.06
N ASP A 24 -5.14 -12.63 8.85
CA ASP A 24 -5.17 -12.20 10.26
C ASP A 24 -4.40 -10.88 10.48
N GLY A 25 -3.93 -10.26 9.41
CA GLY A 25 -3.12 -9.03 9.45
C GLY A 25 -1.66 -9.28 9.82
N THR A 26 -1.13 -10.45 9.46
CA THR A 26 0.30 -10.78 9.64
C THR A 26 1.13 -10.08 8.57
N TYR A 27 2.38 -9.73 8.89
CA TYR A 27 3.23 -9.01 7.93
C TYR A 27 4.72 -9.39 7.99
N ASP A 28 5.36 -9.31 6.83
CA ASP A 28 6.80 -9.36 6.60
C ASP A 28 7.14 -8.41 5.45
N ASN A 29 7.09 -7.10 5.73
CA ASN A 29 7.31 -6.03 4.75
C ASN A 29 8.74 -5.49 4.84
N LYS A 30 9.43 -5.46 3.70
CA LYS A 30 10.82 -5.04 3.56
C LYS A 30 10.98 -4.29 2.24
N ALA A 31 10.54 -3.04 2.20
CA ALA A 31 10.75 -2.14 1.08
C ALA A 31 12.11 -1.43 1.15
N GLY A 32 12.71 -1.36 2.36
CA GLY A 32 14.01 -0.70 2.59
C GLY A 32 13.90 0.77 2.98
N VAL A 33 12.67 1.29 3.09
CA VAL A 33 12.36 2.67 3.49
C VAL A 33 11.57 2.61 4.80
N GLY A 34 12.21 2.92 5.93
CA GLY A 34 11.69 2.56 7.26
C GLY A 34 10.31 3.12 7.61
N PHE A 35 10.01 4.37 7.22
CA PHE A 35 8.66 4.93 7.46
C PHE A 35 7.61 4.27 6.57
N PHE A 36 7.96 3.96 5.32
CA PHE A 36 7.06 3.28 4.40
C PHE A 36 6.79 1.83 4.82
N ASP A 37 7.82 1.11 5.28
CA ASP A 37 7.68 -0.22 5.88
C ASP A 37 6.68 -0.17 7.06
N HIS A 38 6.80 0.84 7.93
CA HIS A 38 5.84 1.03 9.02
C HIS A 38 4.40 1.26 8.52
N MET A 39 4.21 2.02 7.44
CA MET A 39 2.87 2.23 6.87
C MET A 39 2.28 0.96 6.25
N LEU A 40 3.10 0.13 5.60
CA LEU A 40 2.67 -1.17 5.06
C LEU A 40 2.29 -2.14 6.18
N ASP A 41 3.03 -2.14 7.30
CA ASP A 41 2.73 -2.93 8.49
C ASP A 41 1.38 -2.52 9.11
N GLN A 42 1.13 -1.22 9.22
CA GLN A 42 -0.17 -0.69 9.69
C GLN A 42 -1.31 -1.07 8.75
N LEU A 43 -1.09 -1.01 7.44
CA LEU A 43 -2.08 -1.42 6.44
C LEU A 43 -2.44 -2.90 6.60
N ALA A 44 -1.45 -3.79 6.72
CA ALA A 44 -1.67 -5.22 6.95
C ALA A 44 -2.46 -5.45 8.24
N ARG A 45 -1.98 -4.88 9.35
CA ARG A 45 -2.55 -5.05 10.68
C ARG A 45 -4.02 -4.65 10.77
N HIS A 46 -4.39 -3.51 10.18
CA HIS A 46 -5.73 -2.95 10.32
C HIS A 46 -6.72 -3.39 9.24
N SER A 47 -6.24 -3.85 8.09
CA SER A 47 -7.09 -4.45 7.05
C SER A 47 -7.34 -5.95 7.26
N LEU A 48 -6.59 -6.59 8.17
CA LEU A 48 -6.52 -8.05 8.34
C LEU A 48 -6.01 -8.78 7.09
N ILE A 49 -5.34 -8.07 6.19
CA ILE A 49 -4.68 -8.67 5.03
C ILE A 49 -3.32 -9.16 5.48
N ASP A 50 -3.01 -10.44 5.27
CA ASP A 50 -1.63 -10.89 5.44
C ASP A 50 -0.78 -10.34 4.28
N MET A 51 0.35 -9.72 4.58
CA MET A 51 1.19 -9.03 3.59
C MET A 51 2.66 -9.44 3.72
N LYS A 52 3.26 -9.90 2.63
CA LYS A 52 4.71 -10.09 2.53
C LYS A 52 5.24 -9.33 1.33
N ILE A 53 6.05 -8.32 1.60
CA ILE A 53 6.61 -7.44 0.58
C ILE A 53 8.12 -7.48 0.70
N ALA A 54 8.80 -7.73 -0.41
CA ALA A 54 10.25 -7.58 -0.53
C ALA A 54 10.54 -6.69 -1.73
N ALA A 55 11.16 -5.54 -1.50
CA ALA A 55 11.62 -4.63 -2.55
C ALA A 55 13.14 -4.45 -2.47
N LYS A 56 13.76 -4.36 -3.63
CA LYS A 56 15.11 -3.85 -3.81
C LYS A 56 15.04 -2.76 -4.87
N GLY A 57 15.19 -1.51 -4.46
CA GLY A 57 15.23 -0.38 -5.38
C GLY A 57 16.53 0.41 -5.28
N ASP A 58 16.61 1.44 -6.11
CA ASP A 58 17.73 2.35 -6.26
C ASP A 58 17.74 3.48 -5.22
N LEU A 59 17.60 3.13 -3.93
CA LEU A 59 17.54 4.07 -2.78
C LEU A 59 18.74 5.02 -2.61
N HIS A 60 19.77 4.89 -3.44
CA HIS A 60 20.88 5.83 -3.53
C HIS A 60 20.54 7.07 -4.38
N ILE A 61 19.48 7.01 -5.18
CA ILE A 61 18.87 8.14 -5.90
C ILE A 61 17.91 8.86 -4.96
N ASP A 62 16.80 8.20 -4.63
CA ASP A 62 15.80 8.59 -3.62
C ASP A 62 14.85 7.41 -3.33
N ASP A 63 13.76 7.66 -2.58
CA ASP A 63 12.76 6.65 -2.21
C ASP A 63 11.68 6.45 -3.31
N HIS A 64 11.64 7.30 -4.35
CA HIS A 64 10.49 7.46 -5.25
C HIS A 64 10.16 6.18 -6.01
N HIS A 65 11.11 5.65 -6.79
CA HIS A 65 10.87 4.44 -7.59
C HIS A 65 10.51 3.24 -6.70
N THR A 66 11.14 3.13 -5.54
CA THR A 66 10.86 2.01 -4.60
C THR A 66 9.43 2.08 -4.08
N VAL A 67 8.97 3.26 -3.69
CA VAL A 67 7.61 3.46 -3.15
C VAL A 67 6.56 3.29 -4.25
N GLU A 68 6.74 3.96 -5.39
CA GLU A 68 5.82 3.88 -6.54
C GLU A 68 5.67 2.44 -7.03
N ASP A 69 6.79 1.76 -7.31
CA ASP A 69 6.75 0.40 -7.85
C ASP A 69 6.22 -0.61 -6.83
N THR A 70 6.43 -0.38 -5.53
CA THR A 70 5.79 -1.19 -4.48
C THR A 70 4.28 -0.99 -4.49
N GLY A 71 3.81 0.25 -4.61
CA GLY A 71 2.37 0.59 -4.73
C GLY A 71 1.73 -0.05 -5.96
N ILE A 72 2.38 0.03 -7.12
CA ILE A 72 1.93 -0.62 -8.36
C ILE A 72 1.82 -2.14 -8.17
N THR A 73 2.86 -2.77 -7.62
CA THR A 73 2.91 -4.23 -7.45
C THR A 73 1.88 -4.71 -6.43
N LEU A 74 1.68 -3.96 -5.34
CA LEU A 74 0.64 -4.22 -4.34
C LEU A 74 -0.76 -4.05 -4.94
N GLY A 75 -1.00 -2.99 -5.71
CA GLY A 75 -2.27 -2.76 -6.41
C GLY A 75 -2.62 -3.89 -7.37
N GLN A 76 -1.63 -4.40 -8.12
CA GLN A 76 -1.78 -5.59 -8.98
C GLN A 76 -2.15 -6.84 -8.17
N ALA A 77 -1.48 -7.06 -7.03
CA ALA A 77 -1.77 -8.19 -6.15
C ALA A 77 -3.19 -8.11 -5.57
N LEU A 78 -3.60 -6.93 -5.09
CA LEU A 78 -4.96 -6.66 -4.60
C LEU A 78 -6.00 -6.93 -5.69
N ALA A 79 -5.77 -6.45 -6.92
CA ALA A 79 -6.67 -6.66 -8.04
C ALA A 79 -6.82 -8.14 -8.39
N GLN A 80 -5.71 -8.89 -8.44
CA GLN A 80 -5.71 -10.33 -8.72
C GLN A 80 -6.41 -11.12 -7.60
N ALA A 81 -6.11 -10.84 -6.34
CA ALA A 81 -6.69 -11.53 -5.19
C ALA A 81 -8.20 -11.28 -5.06
N MET A 82 -8.69 -10.12 -5.51
CA MET A 82 -10.12 -9.79 -5.48
C MET A 82 -10.96 -10.56 -6.53
N GLY A 83 -10.34 -11.09 -7.58
CA GLY A 83 -11.01 -11.89 -8.60
C GLY A 83 -12.16 -11.15 -9.32
N ASP A 84 -13.30 -11.82 -9.47
CA ASP A 84 -14.47 -11.29 -10.19
C ASP A 84 -15.33 -10.29 -9.37
N LYS A 85 -14.95 -10.05 -8.11
CA LYS A 85 -15.60 -9.12 -7.17
C LYS A 85 -17.06 -9.45 -6.87
N ARG A 86 -17.55 -10.66 -7.16
CA ARG A 86 -18.95 -11.03 -6.88
C ARG A 86 -19.11 -11.38 -5.39
N GLY A 87 -20.23 -10.95 -4.81
CA GLY A 87 -20.58 -11.27 -3.42
C GLY A 87 -19.83 -10.47 -2.34
N ILE A 88 -18.97 -9.51 -2.70
CA ILE A 88 -18.24 -8.68 -1.74
C ILE A 88 -19.07 -7.47 -1.29
N ARG A 89 -18.74 -6.94 -0.11
CA ARG A 89 -19.14 -5.58 0.26
C ARG A 89 -18.33 -4.59 -0.58
N ARG A 90 -18.90 -4.16 -1.71
CA ARG A 90 -18.24 -3.32 -2.72
C ARG A 90 -17.80 -1.95 -2.20
N TYR A 91 -18.58 -1.36 -1.30
CA TYR A 91 -18.34 -0.03 -0.74
C TYR A 91 -17.90 -0.13 0.71
N GLY A 92 -16.86 0.63 1.06
CA GLY A 92 -16.36 0.73 2.43
C GLY A 92 -15.99 2.17 2.76
N ALA A 93 -16.11 2.54 4.03
CA ALA A 93 -15.59 3.80 4.53
C ALA A 93 -15.08 3.60 5.96
N CYS A 94 -14.04 4.34 6.32
CA CYS A 94 -13.46 4.36 7.65
C CYS A 94 -13.15 5.79 8.04
N LEU A 95 -13.44 6.13 9.30
CA LEU A 95 -13.01 7.35 9.95
C LEU A 95 -12.02 6.94 11.04
N LEU A 96 -10.78 7.42 10.96
CA LEU A 96 -9.68 7.00 11.82
C LEU A 96 -9.06 8.23 12.52
N PRO A 97 -9.23 8.38 13.84
CA PRO A 97 -8.49 9.35 14.62
C PRO A 97 -7.12 8.80 15.03
N MET A 98 -6.12 9.67 15.08
CA MET A 98 -4.83 9.42 15.74
C MET A 98 -4.37 10.73 16.37
N ASP A 99 -4.39 10.77 17.71
CA ASP A 99 -4.15 11.98 18.51
C ASP A 99 -5.00 13.18 18.03
N ASP A 100 -4.37 14.25 17.53
CA ASP A 100 -5.03 15.46 17.02
C ASP A 100 -5.42 15.38 15.53
N ALA A 101 -5.03 14.31 14.84
CA ALA A 101 -5.35 14.08 13.44
C ALA A 101 -6.62 13.22 13.25
N LEU A 102 -7.37 13.52 12.19
CA LEU A 102 -8.55 12.75 11.78
C LEU A 102 -8.54 12.53 10.26
N VAL A 103 -8.49 11.26 9.84
CA VAL A 103 -8.52 10.88 8.42
C VAL A 103 -9.80 10.13 8.11
N ARG A 104 -10.31 10.33 6.89
CA ARG A 104 -11.42 9.55 6.32
C ARG A 104 -11.01 8.94 4.99
N ALA A 105 -11.20 7.64 4.84
CA ALA A 105 -11.09 6.94 3.57
C ALA A 105 -12.45 6.37 3.16
N ALA A 106 -12.75 6.43 1.86
CA ALA A 106 -13.93 5.81 1.26
C ALA A 106 -13.51 5.11 -0.04
N LEU A 107 -13.95 3.86 -0.21
CA LEU A 107 -13.55 2.99 -1.32
C LEU A 107 -14.79 2.46 -2.05
N ASP A 108 -14.74 2.51 -3.38
CA ASP A 108 -15.62 1.75 -4.29
C ASP A 108 -14.74 0.78 -5.08
N LEU A 109 -14.91 -0.52 -4.84
CA LEU A 109 -14.24 -1.59 -5.59
C LEU A 109 -14.85 -1.76 -7.00
N SER A 110 -14.85 -0.69 -7.79
CA SER A 110 -15.59 -0.56 -9.05
C SER A 110 -14.88 -1.11 -10.28
N GLY A 111 -13.55 -1.25 -10.22
CA GLY A 111 -12.71 -1.53 -11.39
C GLY A 111 -12.40 -0.32 -12.26
N ARG A 112 -12.81 0.90 -11.87
CA ARG A 112 -12.36 2.16 -12.50
C ARG A 112 -11.32 2.82 -11.58
N PRO A 113 -10.06 2.99 -12.01
CA PRO A 113 -9.04 3.61 -11.19
C PRO A 113 -9.31 5.12 -11.06
N PHE A 114 -9.37 5.60 -9.82
CA PHE A 114 -9.53 7.02 -9.51
C PHE A 114 -9.13 7.29 -8.06
N LEU A 115 -8.49 8.43 -7.81
CA LEU A 115 -8.09 8.88 -6.47
C LEU A 115 -8.53 10.33 -6.25
N VAL A 116 -9.26 10.57 -5.16
CA VAL A 116 -9.48 11.92 -4.63
C VAL A 116 -8.59 12.08 -3.41
N TRP A 117 -7.64 13.00 -3.49
CA TRP A 117 -6.69 13.28 -2.42
C TRP A 117 -6.97 14.65 -1.81
N ASN A 118 -7.49 14.66 -0.59
CA ASN A 118 -7.77 15.87 0.20
C ASN A 118 -7.09 15.76 1.57
N VAL A 119 -5.78 15.51 1.57
CA VAL A 119 -4.95 15.42 2.78
C VAL A 119 -3.91 16.51 2.71
N ASP A 120 -3.87 17.35 3.73
CA ASP A 120 -2.82 18.35 3.92
C ASP A 120 -1.65 17.71 4.68
N LEU A 121 -0.45 17.82 4.11
CA LEU A 121 0.79 17.34 4.70
C LEU A 121 1.75 18.53 4.79
N PRO A 122 1.73 19.27 5.92
CA PRO A 122 2.40 20.56 6.01
C PRO A 122 3.94 20.48 6.07
N THR A 123 4.49 19.28 6.31
CA THR A 123 5.94 19.03 6.32
C THR A 123 6.35 18.34 5.02
N GLN A 124 7.54 18.66 4.52
CA GLN A 124 8.11 18.02 3.32
C GLN A 124 8.63 16.61 3.60
N LYS A 125 9.01 16.31 4.85
CA LYS A 125 9.58 15.01 5.24
C LYS A 125 9.06 14.53 6.59
N ILE A 126 9.03 13.21 6.76
CA ILE A 126 8.87 12.50 8.04
C ILE A 126 10.12 11.64 8.25
N GLY A 127 11.01 12.08 9.15
CA GLY A 127 12.35 11.49 9.24
C GLY A 127 13.11 11.72 7.92
N THR A 128 13.39 10.65 7.18
CA THR A 128 14.03 10.72 5.85
C THR A 128 13.04 10.68 4.69
N PHE A 129 11.81 10.21 4.94
CA PHE A 129 10.79 9.94 3.92
C PHE A 129 10.15 11.22 3.41
N ASP A 130 10.13 11.41 2.10
CA ASP A 130 9.47 12.54 1.43
C ASP A 130 7.94 12.39 1.46
N THR A 131 7.24 13.37 2.02
CA THR A 131 5.77 13.29 2.22
C THR A 131 4.98 13.35 0.93
N GLU A 132 5.57 13.85 -0.17
CA GLU A 132 4.94 13.79 -1.49
C GLU A 132 4.68 12.35 -1.95
N LEU A 133 5.51 11.40 -1.51
CA LEU A 133 5.38 9.98 -1.84
C LEU A 133 4.13 9.34 -1.23
N VAL A 134 3.51 9.96 -0.21
CA VAL A 134 2.26 9.46 0.38
C VAL A 134 1.11 9.50 -0.63
N ARG A 135 1.07 10.53 -1.49
CA ARG A 135 0.05 10.65 -2.54
C ARG A 135 0.38 9.79 -3.76
N GLU A 136 1.67 9.57 -4.01
CA GLU A 136 2.15 8.79 -5.16
C GLU A 136 1.93 7.29 -4.98
N PHE A 137 2.06 6.79 -3.74
CA PHE A 137 1.71 5.43 -3.35
C PHE A 137 0.22 5.11 -3.49
#